data_AF-A0A916E828-F1
#
_entry.id   AF-A0A916E828-F1
#
_cell.length_a   1.000
_cell.length_b   1.000
_cell.length_c   1.000
_cell.angle_alpha   90.00
_cell.angle_beta   90.00
_cell.angle_gamma   90.00
#
_symmetry.space_group_name_H-M   'P 1'
#
loop_
_entity.id
_entity.type
_entity.pdbx_description
1 polymer ?
#
loop_
_entity_poly.entity_id
_entity_poly.type
_entity_poly.pdbx_seq_one_letter_code
_entity_poly.pdbx_strand_id
1 'polypeptide(L)'
;MCGIFAVFNYPDDIHAFRRRALLLSKQLRHRGPDWSGCKISGNNILCHERLAIVGVDSGAQPLTNEDESIILAVNGEIYNHRALRKQLRSGVTFKTQSDCEVILHLVSVLFILKDTN
;
A
#
# COMPACT_ATOMS: atom_id res chain seq x y z
N MET A 1 -1.42 2.99 -15.36
CA MET A 1 -2.08 2.75 -14.05
C MET A 1 -1.57 1.43 -13.51
N CYS A 2 -1.24 1.32 -12.22
CA CYS A 2 -0.62 0.18 -11.53
C CYS A 2 -1.44 -1.13 -11.57
N GLY A 3 -0.87 -2.24 -11.09
CA GLY A 3 -1.53 -3.52 -10.82
C GLY A 3 -1.56 -3.84 -9.31
N ILE A 4 -2.64 -4.44 -8.82
CA ILE A 4 -2.76 -4.92 -7.44
C ILE A 4 -3.24 -6.37 -7.47
N PHE A 5 -2.60 -7.23 -6.68
CA PHE A 5 -3.04 -8.58 -6.42
C PHE A 5 -3.05 -8.81 -4.92
N ALA A 6 -4.14 -9.35 -4.37
CA ALA A 6 -4.26 -9.61 -2.94
C ALA A 6 -4.95 -10.94 -2.68
N VAL A 7 -4.54 -11.62 -1.62
CA VAL A 7 -5.26 -12.77 -1.05
C VAL A 7 -5.37 -12.56 0.45
N PHE A 8 -6.57 -12.71 0.97
CA PHE A 8 -6.88 -12.57 2.39
C PHE A 8 -7.26 -13.91 2.98
N ASN A 9 -6.90 -14.15 4.24
CA ASN A 9 -7.22 -15.36 4.99
C ASN A 9 -6.90 -16.65 4.21
N TYR A 10 -5.70 -16.72 3.65
CA TYR A 10 -5.25 -17.92 2.96
C TYR A 10 -5.28 -19.11 3.94
N PRO A 11 -5.93 -20.23 3.60
CA PRO A 11 -6.21 -21.29 4.55
C PRO A 11 -4.98 -22.14 4.89
N ASP A 12 -4.01 -22.20 3.98
CA ASP A 12 -2.79 -23.01 4.12
C ASP A 12 -1.57 -22.12 4.43
N ASP A 13 -0.37 -22.67 4.26
CA ASP A 13 0.88 -21.93 4.41
C ASP A 13 1.01 -20.81 3.35
N ILE A 14 0.81 -19.57 3.81
CA ILE A 14 0.95 -18.35 3.01
C ILE A 14 2.37 -18.14 2.49
N HIS A 15 3.40 -18.61 3.22
CA HIS A 15 4.79 -18.49 2.80
C HIS A 15 5.10 -19.46 1.65
N ALA A 16 4.56 -20.68 1.68
CA ALA A 16 4.60 -21.60 0.55
C ALA A 16 3.83 -21.05 -0.67
N PHE A 17 2.69 -20.38 -0.46
CA PHE A 17 1.91 -19.76 -1.53
C PHE A 17 2.58 -18.52 -2.15
N ARG A 18 3.49 -17.84 -1.44
CA ARG A 18 4.11 -16.58 -1.88
C ARG A 18 4.63 -16.63 -3.31
N ARG A 19 5.32 -17.71 -3.70
CA ARG A 19 5.85 -17.83 -5.07
C ARG A 19 4.74 -17.81 -6.13
N ARG A 20 3.61 -18.48 -5.86
CA ARG A 20 2.44 -18.48 -6.75
C ARG A 20 1.78 -17.11 -6.78
N ALA A 21 1.64 -16.44 -5.64
CA ALA A 21 1.12 -15.08 -5.57
C ALA A 21 1.94 -14.11 -6.45
N LEU A 22 3.28 -14.19 -6.42
CA LEU A 22 4.14 -13.37 -7.27
C LEU A 22 3.95 -13.65 -8.76
N LEU A 23 3.75 -14.91 -9.16
CA LEU A 23 3.47 -15.28 -10.56
C LEU A 23 2.12 -14.75 -11.04
N LEU A 24 1.11 -14.75 -10.17
CA LEU A 24 -0.20 -14.18 -10.45
C LEU A 24 -0.13 -12.64 -10.55
N SER A 25 0.55 -11.99 -9.61
CA SER A 25 0.81 -10.53 -9.67
C SER A 25 1.52 -10.13 -10.96
N LYS A 26 2.51 -10.92 -11.41
CA LYS A 26 3.28 -10.65 -12.63
C LYS A 26 2.41 -10.60 -13.90
N GLN A 27 1.23 -11.23 -13.93
CA GLN A 27 0.29 -11.10 -15.06
C GLN A 27 -0.20 -9.64 -15.23
N LEU A 28 -0.18 -8.86 -14.15
CA LEU A 28 -0.55 -7.45 -14.13
C LEU A 28 0.63 -6.52 -14.44
N ARG A 29 1.83 -7.03 -14.70
CA ARG A 29 3.05 -6.19 -14.85
C ARG A 29 2.98 -5.23 -16.02
N HIS A 30 2.18 -5.52 -17.05
CA HIS A 30 1.92 -4.59 -18.16
C HIS A 30 1.28 -3.26 -17.70
N ARG A 31 0.66 -3.25 -16.52
CA ARG A 31 0.06 -2.08 -15.88
C ARG A 31 1.10 -1.24 -15.12
N GLY A 32 2.05 -1.92 -14.47
CA GLY A 32 3.09 -1.30 -13.65
C GLY A 32 4.47 -1.88 -13.95
N PRO A 33 5.15 -1.38 -14.99
CA PRO A 33 6.41 -1.96 -15.46
C PRO A 33 7.63 -1.57 -14.61
N ASP A 34 7.54 -0.51 -13.83
CA ASP A 34 8.71 0.14 -13.22
C ASP A 34 9.23 -0.61 -11.99
N TRP A 35 8.33 -1.17 -11.18
CA TRP A 35 8.71 -1.84 -9.94
C TRP A 35 7.65 -2.83 -9.46
N SER A 36 8.05 -3.84 -8.67
CA SER A 36 7.14 -4.84 -8.09
C SER A 36 7.36 -4.97 -6.58
N GLY A 37 6.29 -5.01 -5.80
CA GLY A 37 6.31 -5.18 -4.35
C GLY A 37 5.40 -6.29 -3.85
N CYS A 38 5.72 -6.82 -2.67
CA CYS A 38 4.94 -7.88 -2.02
C CYS A 38 5.14 -7.81 -0.50
N LYS A 39 4.05 -7.83 0.26
CA LYS A 39 4.08 -7.92 1.72
C LYS A 39 3.12 -9.00 2.21
N ILE A 40 3.54 -9.76 3.22
CA ILE A 40 2.72 -10.76 3.92
C ILE A 40 2.45 -10.23 5.33
N SER A 41 1.22 -10.39 5.82
CA SER A 41 0.84 -10.08 7.21
C SER A 41 -0.22 -11.08 7.68
N GLY A 42 0.09 -11.87 8.70
CA GLY A 42 -0.67 -13.06 9.06
C GLY A 42 -0.83 -13.98 7.84
N ASN A 43 -2.04 -14.46 7.59
CA ASN A 43 -2.37 -15.28 6.42
C ASN A 43 -2.83 -14.45 5.21
N ASN A 44 -2.40 -13.20 5.12
CA ASN A 44 -2.73 -12.30 4.01
C ASN A 44 -1.48 -11.97 3.20
N ILE A 45 -1.63 -11.77 1.90
CA ILE A 45 -0.55 -11.33 1.00
C ILE A 45 -1.06 -10.23 0.08
N LEU A 46 -0.27 -9.18 -0.07
CA LEU A 46 -0.56 -8.02 -0.92
C LEU A 46 0.63 -7.75 -1.83
N CYS A 47 0.39 -7.80 -3.14
CA CYS A 47 1.35 -7.52 -4.19
C CYS A 47 0.95 -6.28 -4.99
N HIS A 48 1.94 -5.55 -5.48
CA HIS A 48 1.75 -4.34 -6.29
C HIS A 48 2.73 -4.33 -7.46
N GLU A 49 2.23 -3.98 -8.64
CA GLU A 49 3.03 -3.68 -9.83
C GLU A 49 2.89 -2.18 -10.10
N ARG A 50 3.99 -1.44 -10.01
CA ARG A 50 3.98 0.02 -9.98
C ARG A 50 4.28 0.62 -11.34
N LEU A 51 3.43 1.57 -11.75
CA LEU A 51 3.78 2.63 -12.70
C LEU A 51 4.05 3.89 -11.88
N ALA A 52 5.28 4.37 -11.87
CA ALA A 52 5.74 5.47 -11.04
C ALA A 52 5.42 6.81 -11.73
N ILE A 53 4.40 7.52 -11.22
CA ILE A 53 4.00 8.85 -11.72
C ILE A 53 4.34 9.94 -10.70
N VAL A 54 3.89 9.77 -9.46
CA VAL A 54 4.17 10.70 -8.35
C VAL A 54 5.07 10.02 -7.31
N GLY A 55 6.04 10.78 -6.78
CA GLY A 55 7.01 10.28 -5.80
C GLY A 55 7.84 9.13 -6.34
N VAL A 56 8.40 9.28 -7.54
CA VAL A 56 9.11 8.22 -8.30
C VAL A 56 10.11 7.46 -7.42
N ASP A 57 10.94 8.18 -6.67
CA ASP A 57 12.04 7.58 -5.89
C ASP A 57 11.63 7.00 -4.53
N SER A 58 10.45 7.35 -4.00
CA SER A 58 10.06 7.00 -2.62
C SER A 58 8.71 6.29 -2.49
N GLY A 59 7.90 6.25 -3.55
CA GLY A 59 6.52 5.76 -3.51
C GLY A 59 6.34 4.27 -3.80
N ALA A 60 7.34 3.43 -3.52
CA ALA A 60 7.24 1.98 -3.68
C ALA A 60 6.10 1.43 -2.79
N GLN A 61 5.33 0.45 -3.30
CA GLN A 61 4.16 -0.09 -2.60
C GLN A 61 4.21 -1.63 -2.51
N PRO A 62 3.74 -2.27 -1.42
CA PRO A 62 2.83 -1.70 -0.43
C PRO A 62 3.47 -0.69 0.53
N LEU A 63 2.75 0.39 0.81
CA LEU A 63 3.09 1.41 1.81
C LEU A 63 2.72 0.90 3.20
N THR A 64 3.48 1.29 4.22
CA THR A 64 3.17 0.98 5.63
C THR A 64 3.31 2.17 6.55
N ASN A 65 2.46 2.23 7.58
CA ASN A 65 2.58 3.20 8.66
C ASN A 65 3.78 2.88 9.56
N GLU A 66 4.06 3.73 10.55
CA GLU A 66 5.28 3.68 11.35
C GLU A 66 5.54 2.31 12.01
N ASP A 67 4.50 1.69 12.56
CA ASP A 67 4.56 0.38 13.24
C ASP A 67 4.18 -0.82 12.34
N GLU A 68 3.94 -0.55 11.06
CA GLU A 68 3.52 -1.53 10.05
C GLU A 68 2.19 -2.26 10.32
N SER A 69 1.38 -1.76 11.25
CA SER A 69 0.04 -2.30 11.54
C SER A 69 -0.93 -2.12 10.37
N ILE A 70 -0.68 -1.15 9.49
CA ILE A 70 -1.47 -0.88 8.28
C ILE A 70 -0.57 -1.04 7.05
N ILE A 71 -1.05 -1.83 6.09
CA ILE A 71 -0.40 -2.07 4.80
C ILE A 71 -1.34 -1.64 3.68
N LEU A 72 -0.86 -0.80 2.77
CA LEU A 72 -1.66 -0.15 1.74
C LEU A 72 -1.06 -0.37 0.34
N ALA A 73 -1.90 -0.76 -0.62
CA ALA A 73 -1.56 -0.74 -2.05
C ALA A 73 -2.66 0.00 -2.81
N VAL A 74 -2.27 0.87 -3.74
CA VAL A 74 -3.15 1.81 -4.43
C VAL A 74 -2.84 1.83 -5.92
N ASN A 75 -3.90 1.93 -6.70
CA ASN A 75 -3.87 2.13 -8.13
C ASN A 75 -4.78 3.30 -8.47
N GLY A 76 -4.18 4.47 -8.66
CA GLY A 76 -4.86 5.72 -8.93
C GLY A 76 -4.06 6.89 -8.38
N GLU A 77 -4.63 8.08 -8.51
CA GLU A 77 -4.02 9.33 -8.11
C GLU A 77 -4.93 10.12 -7.14
N ILE A 78 -4.39 10.52 -5.99
CA ILE A 78 -5.09 11.35 -5.01
C ILE A 78 -4.77 12.81 -5.27
N TYR A 79 -5.54 13.44 -6.16
CA TYR A 79 -5.26 14.80 -6.65
C TYR A 79 -5.17 15.87 -5.55
N ASN A 80 -5.93 15.72 -4.47
CA ASN A 80 -5.92 16.64 -3.32
C ASN A 80 -4.90 16.26 -2.23
N HIS A 81 -3.96 15.33 -2.48
CA HIS A 81 -3.02 14.84 -1.46
C HIS A 81 -2.20 15.95 -0.79
N ARG A 82 -1.87 17.04 -1.50
CA ARG A 82 -1.14 18.17 -0.91
C ARG A 82 -1.95 18.89 0.17
N ALA A 83 -3.26 19.05 -0.04
CA ALA A 83 -4.15 19.65 0.95
C ALA A 83 -4.34 18.72 2.16
N LEU A 84 -4.54 17.42 1.90
CA LEU A 84 -4.65 16.40 2.95
C LEU A 84 -3.37 16.30 3.78
N ARG A 85 -2.19 16.29 3.14
CA ARG A 85 -0.89 16.31 3.84
C ARG A 85 -0.78 17.49 4.79
N LYS A 86 -1.22 18.69 4.39
CA LYS A 86 -1.22 19.88 5.26
C LYS A 86 -2.12 19.68 6.49
N GLN A 87 -3.31 19.13 6.31
CA GLN A 87 -4.25 18.85 7.41
C GLN A 87 -3.71 17.80 8.39
N LEU A 88 -2.96 16.82 7.89
CA LEU A 88 -2.42 15.72 8.69
C LEU A 88 -1.07 16.04 9.37
N ARG A 89 -0.42 17.18 9.06
CA ARG A 89 0.95 17.48 9.54
C ARG A 89 1.12 17.37 11.05
N SER A 90 0.10 17.72 11.83
CA SER A 90 0.12 17.58 13.28
C SER A 90 -0.27 16.16 13.66
N GLY A 91 0.69 15.24 13.72
CA GLY A 91 0.49 13.91 14.32
C GLY A 91 0.95 12.71 13.50
N VAL A 92 1.44 12.89 12.27
CA VAL A 92 1.96 11.78 11.46
C VAL A 92 3.26 12.12 10.75
N THR A 93 4.10 11.12 10.49
CA THR A 93 5.33 11.28 9.73
C THR A 93 5.22 10.59 8.37
N PHE A 94 5.12 11.39 7.31
CA PHE A 94 5.13 10.85 5.94
C PHE A 94 6.53 10.34 5.59
N LYS A 95 6.62 9.08 5.17
CA LYS A 95 7.84 8.38 4.71
C LYS A 95 8.12 8.61 3.23
N THR A 96 7.11 8.99 2.44
CA THR A 96 7.23 9.09 0.98
C THR A 96 6.70 10.41 0.45
N GLN A 97 6.97 10.67 -0.83
CA GLN A 97 6.33 11.74 -1.60
C GLN A 97 5.12 11.25 -2.42
N SER A 98 4.72 9.97 -2.26
CA SER A 98 3.56 9.40 -2.94
C SER A 98 2.29 10.14 -2.53
N ASP A 99 1.45 10.46 -3.51
CA ASP A 99 0.11 10.99 -3.27
C ASP A 99 -0.77 10.00 -2.49
N CYS A 100 -0.54 8.69 -2.69
CA CYS A 100 -1.31 7.61 -2.08
C CYS A 100 -1.10 7.47 -0.55
N GLU A 101 0.02 7.96 -0.01
CA GLU A 101 0.34 7.81 1.42
C GLU A 101 -0.63 8.55 2.35
N VAL A 102 -1.36 9.56 1.86
CA VAL A 102 -2.38 10.23 2.67
C VAL A 102 -3.49 9.28 3.11
N ILE A 103 -3.81 8.27 2.32
CA ILE A 103 -4.84 7.26 2.66
C ILE A 103 -4.42 6.50 3.91
N LEU A 104 -3.14 6.13 3.99
CA LEU A 104 -2.58 5.36 5.09
C LEU A 104 -2.84 6.07 6.44
N HIS A 105 -2.50 7.36 6.50
CA HIS A 105 -2.67 8.15 7.73
C HIS A 105 -4.12 8.53 8.03
N LEU A 106 -4.96 8.75 7.01
CA LEU A 106 -6.41 8.95 7.21
C LEU A 106 -7.07 7.73 7.85
N VAL A 107 -6.66 6.54 7.41
CA VAL A 107 -7.15 5.27 7.97
C VAL A 107 -6.66 5.09 9.41
N SER A 108 -5.39 5.40 9.71
CA SER A 108 -4.88 5.35 11.09
C SER A 108 -5.69 6.22 12.06
N VAL A 109 -6.03 7.45 11.67
CA VAL A 109 -6.85 8.35 12.49
C VAL A 109 -8.25 7.77 12.72
N LEU A 110 -8.85 7.16 11.69
CA LEU A 110 -10.17 6.55 11.82
C LEU A 110 -10.20 5.37 12.79
N PHE A 111 -9.13 4.55 12.83
CA PHE A 111 -9.02 3.46 13.81
C PHE A 111 -8.93 4.00 15.24
N ILE A 112 -8.10 5.03 15.48
CA ILE A 112 -7.99 5.67 16.79
C ILE A 112 -9.36 6.16 17.30
N LEU A 113 -10.14 6.81 16.43
CA LEU A 113 -11.46 7.33 16.81
C LEU A 113 -12.50 6.24 17.10
N LYS A 114 -12.31 5.02 16.56
CA LYS A 114 -13.20 3.88 16.84
C LYS A 114 -12.88 3.21 18.17
N ASP A 115 -11.63 3.21 18.60
CA ASP A 115 -11.22 2.62 19.89
C ASP A 115 -11.54 3.53 21.09
N THR A 116 -11.93 4.79 20.84
CA THR A 116 -12.32 5.76 21.88
C THR A 116 -13.82 5.83 22.17
N ASN A 117 -14.64 5.02 21.51
CA ASN A 117 -16.10 4.90 21.72
C ASN A 117 -16.49 3.49 22.15
#